data_AF-A2E791-F1
#
_entry.id   AF-A2E791-F1
#
_cell.length_a   1.000
_cell.length_b   1.000
_cell.length_c   1.000
_cell.angle_alpha   90.00
_cell.angle_beta   90.00
_cell.angle_gamma   90.00
#
_symmetry.space_group_name_H-M   'P 1'
#
loop_
_entity.id
_entity.type
_entity.pdbx_description
1 polymer ?
#
loop_
_entity_poly.entity_id
_entity_poly.type
_entity_poly.pdbx_seq_one_letter_code
_entity_poly.pdbx_strand_id
1 'polypeptide(L)'
;MVEIIAQTALEKYKKIQEENKYLDQMFEAQQDIFDEIQQYDYSEEIEELDKEINDIQSHIDNSQQYLASLLAPKEDNEPEASKILKNIILQLQMQILSCIKSNADNNNLNVPIQNLILIEDSINKVIEELVAKGKLPETEEQKTARYKKLDDHGSKLMKVLNI
;
A
#
# COMPACT_ATOMS: atom_id res chain seq x y z
N MET A 1 -27.24 57.83 55.57
CA MET A 1 -25.82 57.50 55.32
C MET A 1 -25.60 55.99 55.36
N VAL A 2 -26.04 55.29 56.42
CA VAL A 2 -25.99 53.81 56.52
C VAL A 2 -26.80 53.11 55.43
N GLU A 3 -28.02 53.59 55.13
CA GLU A 3 -28.84 53.03 54.03
C GLU A 3 -28.20 53.20 52.65
N ILE A 4 -27.55 54.33 52.38
CA ILE A 4 -26.84 54.58 51.11
C ILE A 4 -25.66 53.61 50.97
N ILE A 5 -24.90 53.39 52.04
CA ILE A 5 -23.78 52.44 52.06
C ILE A 5 -24.28 51.01 51.85
N ALA A 6 -25.37 50.62 52.50
CA ALA A 6 -25.98 49.30 52.32
C ALA A 6 -26.49 49.09 50.89
N GLN A 7 -27.07 50.13 50.28
CA GLN A 7 -27.58 50.08 48.90
C GLN A 7 -26.44 49.99 47.88
N THR A 8 -25.37 50.77 48.05
CA THR A 8 -24.15 50.65 47.22
C THR A 8 -23.46 49.30 47.40
N ALA A 9 -23.44 48.73 48.61
CA ALA A 9 -22.89 47.40 48.87
C ALA A 9 -23.72 46.30 48.18
N LEU A 10 -25.06 46.42 48.21
CA LEU A 10 -25.97 45.50 47.54
C LEU A 10 -25.81 45.54 46.00
N GLU A 11 -25.69 46.73 45.43
CA GLU A 11 -25.44 46.91 43.98
C GLU A 11 -24.10 46.31 43.56
N LYS A 12 -23.04 46.54 44.32
CA LYS A 12 -21.73 45.91 44.08
C LYS A 12 -21.79 44.39 44.19
N TYR A 13 -22.49 43.87 45.18
CA TYR A 13 -22.66 42.42 45.35
C TYR A 13 -23.41 41.80 44.17
N LYS A 14 -24.50 42.42 43.71
CA LYS A 14 -25.24 41.95 42.53
C LYS A 14 -24.37 41.96 41.28
N LYS A 15 -23.57 43.01 41.08
CA LYS A 15 -22.65 43.09 39.94
C LYS A 15 -21.59 41.98 39.97
N ILE A 16 -21.00 41.71 41.13
CA ILE A 16 -20.04 40.61 41.30
C ILE A 16 -20.71 39.25 41.05
N GLN A 17 -21.96 39.07 41.48
CA GLN A 17 -22.71 37.85 41.26
C GLN A 17 -23.03 37.63 39.76
N GLU A 18 -23.36 38.69 39.04
CA GLU A 18 -23.54 38.65 37.58
C GLU A 18 -22.24 38.35 36.85
N GLU A 19 -21.13 38.97 37.26
CA GLU A 19 -19.79 38.70 36.73
C GLU A 19 -19.36 37.25 36.96
N ASN A 20 -19.57 36.71 38.17
CA ASN A 20 -19.25 35.30 38.46
C ASN A 20 -20.11 34.34 37.63
N LYS A 21 -21.41 34.60 37.51
CA LYS A 21 -22.29 33.78 36.67
C LYS A 21 -21.83 33.79 35.20
N TYR A 22 -21.38 34.93 34.71
CA TYR A 22 -20.85 35.05 33.36
C TYR A 22 -19.54 34.26 33.19
N LEU A 23 -18.64 34.32 34.19
CA LEU A 23 -17.39 33.55 34.17
C LEU A 23 -17.64 32.05 34.21
N ASP A 24 -18.60 31.58 35.01
CA ASP A 24 -18.99 30.17 35.07
C ASP A 24 -19.51 29.69 33.71
N GLN A 25 -20.35 30.49 33.04
CA GLN A 25 -20.84 30.17 31.69
C GLN A 25 -19.72 30.15 30.64
N MET A 26 -18.74 31.05 30.74
CA MET A 26 -17.56 31.01 29.86
C MET A 26 -16.71 29.78 30.11
N PHE A 27 -16.56 29.37 31.37
CA PHE A 27 -15.80 28.18 31.72
C PHE A 27 -16.47 26.90 31.20
N GLU A 28 -17.79 26.76 31.37
CA GLU A 28 -18.55 25.64 30.81
C GLU A 28 -18.40 25.59 29.28
N ALA A 29 -18.56 26.73 28.59
CA ALA A 29 -18.38 26.79 27.14
C ALA A 29 -16.94 26.44 26.69
N GLN A 30 -15.93 26.82 27.47
CA GLN A 30 -14.54 26.44 27.20
C GLN A 30 -14.29 24.95 27.41
N GLN A 31 -14.95 24.36 28.40
CA GLN A 31 -14.85 22.93 28.67
C GLN A 31 -15.51 22.11 27.54
N ASP A 32 -16.68 22.53 27.08
CA ASP A 32 -17.36 21.92 25.92
C ASP A 32 -16.47 21.97 24.67
N ILE A 33 -15.84 23.12 24.38
CA ILE A 33 -14.89 23.26 23.26
C ILE A 33 -13.69 22.32 23.43
N PHE A 34 -13.18 22.18 24.66
CA PHE A 34 -12.02 21.32 24.92
C PHE A 34 -12.35 19.84 24.72
N ASP A 35 -13.53 19.42 25.18
CA ASP A 35 -14.04 18.07 25.00
C ASP A 35 -14.32 17.77 23.51
N GLU A 36 -14.86 18.75 22.75
CA GLU A 36 -15.00 18.64 21.30
C GLU A 36 -13.65 18.47 20.61
N ILE A 37 -12.64 19.30 20.94
CA ILE A 37 -11.30 19.21 20.34
C ILE A 37 -10.62 17.87 20.66
N GLN A 38 -10.81 17.32 21.85
CA GLN A 38 -10.24 16.02 22.22
C GLN A 38 -10.89 14.83 21.51
N GLN A 39 -12.16 14.96 21.08
CA GLN A 39 -12.86 13.87 20.38
C GLN A 39 -12.48 13.75 18.91
N TYR A 40 -11.92 14.80 18.30
CA TYR A 40 -11.44 14.74 16.92
C TYR A 40 -10.01 14.19 16.86
N ASP A 41 -9.90 12.87 16.76
CA ASP A 41 -8.65 12.20 16.39
C ASP A 41 -8.54 12.15 14.86
N TYR A 42 -7.84 13.12 14.28
CA TYR A 42 -7.58 13.17 12.84
C TYR A 42 -6.56 12.12 12.38
N SER A 43 -6.00 11.29 13.27
CA SER A 43 -4.96 10.33 12.90
C SER A 43 -5.45 9.29 11.90
N GLU A 44 -6.68 8.76 12.05
CA GLU A 44 -7.25 7.80 11.10
C GLU A 44 -7.47 8.43 9.71
N GLU A 45 -8.00 9.65 9.67
CA GLU A 45 -8.26 10.38 8.41
C GLU A 45 -6.95 10.75 7.70
N ILE A 46 -5.90 11.08 8.46
CA ILE A 46 -4.55 11.32 7.95
C ILE A 46 -3.91 10.02 7.43
N GLU A 47 -4.05 8.89 8.14
CA GLU A 47 -3.55 7.60 7.67
C GLU A 47 -4.25 7.13 6.39
N GLU A 48 -5.56 7.34 6.27
CA GLU A 48 -6.31 7.05 5.04
C GLU A 48 -5.83 7.91 3.87
N LEU A 49 -5.63 9.22 4.10
CA LEU A 49 -5.10 10.14 3.10
C LEU A 49 -3.66 9.76 2.67
N ASP A 50 -2.80 9.40 3.61
CA ASP A 50 -1.43 8.96 3.31
C ASP A 50 -1.43 7.66 2.48
N LYS A 51 -2.38 6.75 2.74
CA LYS A 51 -2.56 5.54 1.94
C LYS A 51 -3.01 5.88 0.52
N GLU A 52 -4.00 6.76 0.35
CA GLU A 52 -4.43 7.21 -0.98
C GLU A 52 -3.31 7.91 -1.75
N ILE A 53 -2.51 8.75 -1.09
CA ILE A 53 -1.35 9.43 -1.69
C ILE A 53 -0.35 8.41 -2.22
N ASN A 54 -0.02 7.39 -1.42
CA ASN A 54 0.92 6.34 -1.82
C ASN A 54 0.40 5.52 -3.01
N ASP A 55 -0.89 5.18 -3.03
CA ASP A 55 -1.52 4.47 -4.14
C ASP A 55 -1.48 5.30 -5.43
N ILE A 56 -1.79 6.60 -5.34
CA ILE A 56 -1.68 7.53 -6.47
C ILE A 56 -0.23 7.64 -6.97
N GLN A 57 0.74 7.73 -6.07
CA GLN A 57 2.16 7.76 -6.42
C GLN A 57 2.59 6.48 -7.15
N SER A 58 2.14 5.31 -6.71
CA SER A 58 2.38 4.05 -7.42
C SER A 58 1.80 4.08 -8.84
N HIS A 59 0.59 4.61 -9.02
CA HIS A 59 -0.02 4.77 -10.34
C HIS A 59 0.75 5.75 -11.25
N ILE A 60 1.27 6.84 -10.68
CA ILE A 60 2.10 7.81 -11.40
C ILE A 60 3.40 7.14 -11.86
N ASP A 61 4.10 6.43 -10.98
CA ASP A 61 5.36 5.76 -11.31
C ASP A 61 5.17 4.71 -12.40
N ASN A 62 4.11 3.90 -12.30
CA ASN A 62 3.75 2.91 -13.33
C ASN A 62 3.45 3.59 -14.68
N SER A 63 2.71 4.70 -14.66
CA SER A 63 2.39 5.46 -15.88
C SER A 63 3.63 6.10 -16.50
N GLN A 64 4.55 6.61 -15.67
CA GLN A 64 5.81 7.18 -16.12
C GLN A 64 6.72 6.12 -16.72
N GLN A 65 6.81 4.92 -16.11
CA GLN A 65 7.56 3.80 -16.67
C GLN A 65 6.97 3.35 -18.01
N TYR A 66 5.64 3.28 -18.11
CA TYR A 66 4.97 2.97 -19.36
C TYR A 66 5.25 4.02 -20.44
N LEU A 67 5.14 5.30 -20.10
CA LEU A 67 5.44 6.40 -21.02
C LEU A 67 6.93 6.39 -21.44
N ALA A 68 7.84 6.13 -20.51
CA ALA A 68 9.27 5.97 -20.81
C ALA A 68 9.52 4.79 -21.74
N SER A 69 8.75 3.70 -21.61
CA SER A 69 8.84 2.55 -22.54
C SER A 69 8.34 2.88 -23.95
N LEU A 70 7.38 3.81 -24.07
CA LEU A 70 6.85 4.29 -25.36
C LEU A 70 7.77 5.33 -26.02
N LEU A 71 8.41 6.18 -25.21
CA LEU A 71 9.28 7.27 -25.65
C LEU A 71 10.74 6.84 -25.81
N ALA A 72 11.14 5.71 -25.23
CA ALA A 72 12.46 5.13 -25.45
C ALA A 72 12.68 4.98 -26.96
N PRO A 73 13.77 5.56 -27.52
CA PRO A 73 14.05 5.45 -28.94
C PRO A 73 14.00 3.97 -29.31
N LYS A 74 13.24 3.64 -30.36
CA LYS A 74 13.29 2.30 -30.94
C LYS A 74 14.72 2.08 -31.38
N GLU A 75 15.51 1.41 -30.54
CA GLU A 75 16.75 0.79 -30.98
C GLU A 75 16.33 -0.25 -32.00
N ASP A 76 16.42 0.14 -33.27
CA ASP A 76 16.02 -0.62 -34.46
C ASP A 76 17.00 -1.76 -34.78
N ASN A 77 17.80 -2.22 -33.81
CA ASN A 77 18.70 -3.35 -33.98
C ASN A 77 18.69 -4.36 -32.82
N GLU A 78 17.82 -4.22 -31.81
CA GLU A 78 17.60 -5.33 -30.88
C GLU A 78 16.51 -6.25 -31.44
N PRO A 79 16.80 -7.55 -31.66
CA PRO A 79 15.76 -8.50 -32.06
C PRO A 79 14.61 -8.42 -31.05
N GLU A 80 13.38 -8.40 -31.57
CA GLU A 80 12.13 -8.25 -30.79
C GLU A 80 12.06 -9.21 -29.57
N ALA A 81 12.69 -10.38 -29.69
CA ALA A 81 12.87 -11.35 -28.62
C ALA A 81 13.68 -10.82 -27.42
N SER A 82 14.71 -10.00 -27.63
CA SER A 82 15.52 -9.38 -26.57
C SER A 82 14.68 -8.43 -25.72
N LYS A 83 13.82 -7.61 -26.35
CA LYS A 83 12.92 -6.68 -25.64
C LYS A 83 11.86 -7.41 -24.81
N ILE A 84 11.29 -8.48 -25.37
CA ILE A 84 10.33 -9.35 -24.65
C ILE A 84 11.00 -10.01 -23.45
N LEU A 85 12.18 -10.59 -23.63
CA LEU A 85 12.94 -11.24 -22.56
C LEU A 85 13.35 -10.25 -21.47
N LYS A 86 13.79 -9.04 -21.82
CA LYS A 86 14.11 -7.99 -20.83
C LYS A 86 12.90 -7.66 -19.96
N ASN A 87 11.72 -7.48 -20.56
CA ASN A 87 10.50 -7.20 -19.81
C ASN A 87 10.10 -8.37 -18.90
N ILE A 88 10.20 -9.61 -19.38
CA ILE A 88 9.91 -10.80 -18.56
C ILE A 88 10.88 -10.91 -17.39
N ILE A 89 12.18 -10.74 -17.62
CA ILE A 89 13.21 -10.80 -16.57
C ILE A 89 12.97 -9.71 -15.52
N LEU A 90 12.65 -8.48 -15.96
CA LEU A 90 12.33 -7.37 -15.05
C LEU A 90 11.09 -7.69 -14.20
N GLN A 91 10.02 -8.23 -14.80
CA GLN A 91 8.82 -8.63 -14.07
C GLN A 91 9.13 -9.70 -13.00
N LEU A 92 9.93 -10.71 -13.34
CA LEU A 92 10.34 -11.76 -12.39
C LEU A 92 11.21 -11.20 -11.26
N GLN A 93 12.14 -10.30 -11.59
CA GLN A 93 12.96 -9.62 -10.58
C GLN A 93 12.12 -8.79 -9.62
N MET A 94 11.13 -8.06 -10.13
CA MET A 94 10.18 -7.31 -9.30
C MET A 94 9.37 -8.22 -8.38
N GLN A 95 8.89 -9.37 -8.87
CA GLN A 95 8.16 -10.34 -8.05
C GLN A 95 9.04 -10.91 -6.92
N ILE A 96 10.30 -11.25 -7.22
CA ILE A 96 11.27 -11.73 -6.22
C ILE A 96 11.55 -10.64 -5.17
N LEU A 97 11.82 -9.41 -5.62
CA LEU A 97 12.10 -8.28 -4.72
C LEU A 97 10.89 -7.94 -3.84
N SER A 98 9.68 -7.99 -4.39
CA SER A 98 8.44 -7.80 -3.64
C SER A 98 8.25 -8.89 -2.57
N CYS A 99 8.53 -10.14 -2.93
CA CYS A 99 8.49 -11.26 -1.97
C CYS A 99 9.50 -11.08 -0.84
N ILE A 100 10.73 -10.66 -1.16
CA ILE A 100 11.78 -10.39 -0.15
C ILE A 100 11.36 -9.22 0.74
N LYS A 101 10.90 -8.12 0.15
CA LYS A 101 10.49 -6.91 0.88
C LYS A 101 9.33 -7.22 1.83
N SER A 102 8.30 -7.91 1.36
CA SER A 102 7.16 -8.31 2.19
C SER A 102 7.56 -9.20 3.38
N ASN A 103 8.56 -10.07 3.23
CA ASN A 103 9.07 -10.86 4.35
C ASN A 103 9.96 -10.04 5.30
N ALA A 104 10.80 -9.16 4.75
CA ALA A 104 11.66 -8.27 5.52
C ALA A 104 10.85 -7.28 6.38
N ASP A 105 9.79 -6.69 5.82
CA ASP A 105 8.88 -5.76 6.53
C ASP A 105 8.18 -6.46 7.72
N ASN A 106 8.00 -7.78 7.64
CA ASN A 106 7.45 -8.62 8.72
C ASN A 106 8.53 -9.22 9.65
N ASN A 107 9.77 -8.74 9.60
CA ASN A 107 10.93 -9.27 10.34
C ASN A 107 11.16 -10.78 10.16
N ASN A 108 10.70 -11.34 9.04
CA ASN A 108 10.84 -12.76 8.73
C ASN A 108 11.99 -12.97 7.73
N LEU A 109 13.03 -13.68 8.16
CA LEU A 109 14.18 -14.03 7.31
C LEU A 109 13.91 -15.27 6.44
N ASN A 110 12.83 -16.01 6.71
CA ASN A 110 12.45 -17.20 5.96
C ASN A 110 11.33 -16.88 4.98
N VAL A 111 11.56 -17.10 3.70
CA VAL A 111 10.52 -16.97 2.67
C VAL A 111 9.69 -18.26 2.64
N PRO A 112 8.35 -18.18 2.80
CA PRO A 112 7.47 -19.33 2.64
C PRO A 112 7.61 -19.93 1.24
N ILE A 113 7.74 -21.25 1.16
CA ILE A 113 7.88 -21.98 -0.13
C ILE A 113 6.69 -21.73 -1.06
N GLN A 114 5.51 -21.43 -0.52
CA GLN A 114 4.31 -21.05 -1.27
C GLN A 114 4.55 -19.81 -2.13
N ASN A 115 5.29 -18.83 -1.63
CA ASN A 115 5.59 -17.62 -2.38
C ASN A 115 6.52 -17.90 -3.57
N LEU A 116 7.44 -18.87 -3.42
CA LEU A 116 8.30 -19.30 -4.51
C LEU A 116 7.51 -20.07 -5.59
N ILE A 117 6.55 -20.89 -5.17
CA ILE A 117 5.63 -21.60 -6.08
C ILE A 117 4.81 -20.60 -6.91
N LEU A 118 4.32 -19.51 -6.30
CA LEU A 118 3.56 -18.48 -7.04
C LEU A 118 4.41 -17.75 -8.10
N ILE A 119 5.69 -17.54 -7.82
CA ILE A 119 6.64 -16.97 -8.80
C ILE A 119 6.87 -17.99 -9.93
N GLU A 120 7.07 -19.26 -9.60
CA GLU A 120 7.22 -20.33 -10.58
C GLU A 120 5.98 -20.46 -11.49
N ASP A 121 4.78 -20.38 -10.94
CA ASP A 121 3.53 -20.37 -11.72
C ASP A 121 3.43 -19.15 -12.65
N SER A 122 3.91 -17.98 -12.21
CA SER A 122 3.97 -16.79 -13.06
C SER A 122 4.95 -16.98 -14.22
N ILE A 123 6.10 -17.61 -13.99
CA ILE A 123 7.05 -17.98 -15.05
C ILE A 123 6.38 -18.91 -16.07
N ASN A 124 5.67 -19.93 -15.60
CA ASN A 124 5.00 -20.90 -16.47
C ASN A 124 3.92 -20.24 -17.34
N LYS A 125 3.12 -19.34 -16.78
CA LYS A 125 2.12 -18.56 -17.55
C LYS A 125 2.76 -17.73 -18.65
N VAL A 126 3.89 -17.08 -18.36
CA VAL A 126 4.63 -16.32 -19.37
C VAL A 126 5.12 -17.24 -20.50
N ILE A 127 5.64 -18.42 -20.16
CA ILE A 127 6.07 -19.41 -21.15
C ILE A 127 4.89 -19.86 -22.02
N GLU A 128 3.74 -20.16 -21.41
CA GLU A 128 2.52 -20.53 -22.14
C GLU A 128 2.04 -19.43 -23.08
N GLU A 129 2.08 -18.17 -22.64
CA GLU A 129 1.75 -17.02 -23.49
C GLU A 129 2.72 -16.87 -24.67
N LEU A 130 4.02 -17.10 -24.46
CA LEU A 130 5.01 -17.05 -25.53
C LEU A 130 4.77 -18.16 -26.55
N VAL A 131 4.37 -19.35 -26.11
CA VAL A 131 3.97 -20.45 -26.98
C VAL A 131 2.70 -20.11 -27.75
N ALA A 132 1.66 -19.60 -27.08
CA ALA A 132 0.40 -19.23 -27.71
C ALA A 132 0.56 -18.13 -28.77
N LYS A 133 1.50 -17.20 -28.55
CA LYS A 133 1.85 -16.13 -29.49
C LYS A 133 2.83 -16.58 -30.59
N GLY A 134 3.27 -17.85 -30.58
CA GLY A 134 4.25 -18.39 -31.54
C GLY A 134 5.64 -17.75 -31.41
N LYS A 135 5.94 -17.14 -30.26
CA LYS A 135 7.20 -16.43 -29.98
C LYS A 135 8.23 -17.31 -29.26
N LEU A 136 7.83 -18.51 -28.82
CA LEU A 136 8.74 -19.54 -28.32
C LEU A 136 8.96 -20.62 -29.40
N PRO A 137 10.09 -20.62 -30.10
CA PRO A 137 10.40 -21.67 -31.06
C PRO A 137 10.81 -22.94 -30.31
N GLU A 138 9.87 -23.86 -30.13
CA GLU A 138 10.10 -25.18 -29.55
C GLU A 138 9.63 -26.29 -30.49
N THR A 139 10.34 -27.42 -30.51
CA THR A 139 9.85 -28.64 -31.16
C THR A 139 8.80 -29.30 -30.27
N GLU A 140 7.92 -30.14 -30.83
CA GLU A 140 6.93 -30.90 -30.04
C GLU A 140 7.60 -31.81 -29.00
N GLU A 141 8.81 -32.31 -29.28
CA GLU A 141 9.60 -33.09 -28.30
C GLU A 141 10.08 -32.21 -27.14
N GLN A 142 10.55 -31.00 -27.41
CA GLN A 142 10.98 -30.05 -26.38
C GLN A 142 9.82 -29.60 -25.50
N LYS A 143 8.66 -29.32 -26.11
CA LYS A 143 7.42 -29.02 -25.42
C LYS A 143 6.98 -30.15 -24.50
N THR A 144 6.97 -31.38 -25.00
CA THR A 144 6.62 -32.59 -24.22
C THR A 144 7.60 -32.80 -23.06
N ALA A 145 8.90 -32.63 -23.30
CA ALA A 145 9.93 -32.73 -22.26
C ALA A 145 9.77 -31.65 -21.18
N ARG A 146 9.38 -30.42 -21.54
CA ARG A 146 9.08 -29.35 -20.58
C ARG A 146 7.89 -29.73 -19.70
N TYR A 147 6.77 -30.15 -20.29
CA TYR A 147 5.59 -30.54 -19.51
C TYR A 147 5.88 -31.71 -18.56
N LYS A 148 6.65 -32.70 -19.01
CA LYS A 148 7.06 -33.82 -18.14
C LYS A 148 7.90 -33.35 -16.96
N LYS A 149 8.87 -32.44 -17.18
CA LYS A 149 9.68 -31.87 -16.09
C LYS A 149 8.84 -31.08 -15.10
N LEU A 150 7.86 -30.33 -15.59
CA LEU A 150 6.90 -29.58 -14.78
C LEU A 150 6.07 -30.51 -13.90
N ASP A 151 5.52 -31.58 -14.48
CA ASP A 151 4.73 -32.59 -13.76
C ASP A 151 5.58 -33.34 -12.71
N ASP A 152 6.79 -33.75 -13.08
CA ASP A 152 7.75 -34.39 -12.17
C ASP A 152 8.14 -33.47 -11.00
N HIS A 153 8.30 -32.17 -11.26
CA HIS A 153 8.62 -31.16 -10.24
C HIS A 153 7.43 -30.89 -9.32
N GLY A 154 6.23 -30.69 -9.87
CA GLY A 154 5.00 -30.54 -9.10
C GLY A 154 4.76 -31.75 -8.19
N SER A 155 4.96 -32.96 -8.70
CA SER A 155 4.88 -34.20 -7.91
C SER A 155 5.90 -34.25 -6.76
N LYS A 156 7.10 -33.69 -6.93
CA LYS A 156 8.10 -33.60 -5.85
C LYS A 156 7.71 -32.56 -4.80
N LEU A 157 7.20 -31.41 -5.24
CA LEU A 157 6.73 -30.36 -4.33
C LEU A 157 5.59 -30.87 -3.44
N MET A 158 4.60 -31.56 -4.00
CA MET A 158 3.50 -32.16 -3.22
C MET A 158 4.02 -33.13 -2.15
N LYS A 159 4.96 -34.01 -2.51
CA LYS A 159 5.61 -34.93 -1.56
C LYS A 159 6.35 -34.21 -0.43
N VAL A 160 7.00 -33.09 -0.72
CA VAL A 160 7.71 -32.28 0.29
C VAL A 160 6.73 -31.55 1.21
N LEU A 161 5.59 -31.13 0.68
CA LEU A 161 4.55 -30.38 1.39
C LEU A 161 3.59 -31.27 2.19
N ASN A 162 3.75 -32.61 2.16
CA ASN A 162 2.85 -33.58 2.80
C ASN A 162 1.38 -33.40 2.39
N ILE A 163 1.14 -33.16 1.10
CA ILE A 163 -0.20 -33.25 0.45
C ILE A 163 -0.16 -34.39 -0.57
#